data_AF-A0A4C1T3F4-F1
#
_entry.id   AF-A0A4C1T3F4-F1
#
_cell.length_a   1.000
_cell.length_b   1.000
_cell.length_c   1.000
_cell.angle_alpha   90.00
_cell.angle_beta   90.00
_cell.angle_gamma   90.00
#
_symmetry.space_group_name_H-M   'P 1'
#
loop_
_entity.id
_entity.type
_entity.pdbx_description
1 polymer ?
#
loop_
_entity_poly.entity_id
_entity_poly.type
_entity_poly.pdbx_seq_one_letter_code
_entity_poly.pdbx_strand_id
1 'polypeptide(L)'
;MSLGASEEWRVVLEVMTNETQLSAAALLEYFSPLESFLKNETARLNALRQEEMDQSAPIIVGVIIVSLTAMIIILYCVKKHKLENRISSFCAFRRNGSHDRETNIQMQSKTNDTEGGSEQKM
;
A
#
# COMPACT_ATOMS: atom_id res chain seq x y z
N MET A 1 45.97 21.04 46.67
CA MET A 1 45.62 21.81 45.47
C MET A 1 45.75 23.29 45.82
N SER A 2 46.90 23.91 45.53
CA SER A 2 47.21 25.30 45.92
C SER A 2 46.98 26.34 44.82
N LEU A 3 46.74 25.90 43.57
CA LEU A 3 46.67 26.78 42.38
C LEU A 3 45.35 27.57 42.30
N GLY A 4 44.26 27.07 42.90
CA GLY A 4 42.99 27.80 43.04
C GLY A 4 42.43 28.36 41.72
N ALA A 5 41.60 29.40 41.81
CA ALA A 5 41.13 30.17 40.65
C ALA A 5 42.13 31.25 40.19
N SER A 6 43.32 31.29 40.78
CA SER A 6 44.34 32.31 40.52
C SER A 6 45.14 32.03 39.25
N GLU A 7 45.20 30.76 38.83
CA GLU A 7 45.88 30.30 37.62
C GLU A 7 44.88 29.96 36.51
N GLU A 8 45.31 30.06 35.25
CA GLU A 8 44.46 29.70 34.11
C GLU A 8 44.14 28.19 34.12
N TRP A 9 42.88 27.84 33.85
CA TRP A 9 42.40 26.45 33.97
C TRP A 9 43.17 25.45 33.10
N ARG A 10 43.75 25.86 31.96
CA ARG A 10 44.62 24.99 31.14
C ARG A 10 45.96 24.72 31.80
N VAL A 11 46.55 25.71 32.49
CA VAL A 11 47.78 25.51 33.26
C VAL A 11 47.54 24.49 34.37
N VAL A 12 46.40 24.60 35.07
CA VAL A 12 46.01 23.62 36.09
C VAL A 12 45.75 22.24 35.47
N LEU A 13 45.10 22.17 34.31
CA LEU A 13 44.85 20.92 33.56
C LEU A 13 46.17 20.26 33.15
N GLU A 14 47.12 21.02 32.62
CA GLU A 14 48.44 20.56 32.17
C GLU A 14 49.25 20.01 33.34
N VAL A 15 49.26 20.71 34.48
CA VAL A 15 49.95 20.22 35.69
C VAL A 15 49.35 18.90 36.20
N MET A 16 48.04 18.70 36.05
CA MET A 16 47.37 17.49 36.55
C MET A 16 47.40 16.31 35.58
N THR A 17 47.32 16.57 34.28
CA THR A 17 47.11 15.54 33.25
C THR A 17 48.23 15.45 32.22
N ASN A 18 49.21 16.36 32.27
CA ASN A 18 50.21 16.60 31.21
C ASN A 18 49.60 16.99 29.85
N GLU A 19 48.30 17.25 29.80
CA GLU A 19 47.58 17.64 28.59
C GLU A 19 47.16 19.10 28.67
N THR A 20 47.39 19.85 27.60
CA THR A 20 46.98 21.26 27.48
C THR A 20 45.57 21.43 26.91
N GLN A 21 44.96 20.35 26.43
CA GLN A 21 43.64 20.34 25.80
C GLN A 21 42.70 19.35 26.48
N LEU A 22 41.43 19.74 26.61
CA LEU A 22 40.39 18.87 27.13
C LEU A 22 40.05 17.79 26.09
N SER A 23 40.18 16.52 26.47
CA SER A 23 39.83 15.38 25.62
C SER A 23 38.83 14.45 26.32
N ALA A 24 37.81 14.02 25.58
CA ALA A 24 36.86 13.00 26.04
C ALA A 24 37.41 11.56 25.92
N ALA A 25 38.61 11.38 25.36
CA ALA A 25 39.17 10.06 25.08
C ALA A 25 39.32 9.19 26.33
N ALA A 26 39.85 9.76 27.43
CA ALA A 26 40.01 9.04 28.70
C ALA A 26 38.65 8.60 29.29
N LEU A 27 37.59 9.40 29.08
CA LEU A 27 36.24 9.07 29.53
C LEU A 27 35.64 7.94 28.68
N LEU A 28 35.82 7.97 27.36
CA LEU A 28 35.39 6.90 26.47
C LEU A 28 36.15 5.59 26.75
N GLU A 29 37.44 5.67 27.03
CA GLU A 29 38.25 4.52 27.39
C GLU A 29 37.78 3.89 28.71
N TYR A 30 37.50 4.72 29.71
CA TYR A 30 36.92 4.27 30.98
C TYR A 30 35.59 3.52 30.80
N PHE A 31 34.72 4.00 29.90
CA PHE A 31 33.42 3.38 29.62
C PHE A 31 33.44 2.33 28.49
N SER A 32 34.59 2.04 27.89
CA SER A 32 34.71 1.07 26.79
C SER A 32 34.12 -0.31 27.12
N PRO A 33 34.35 -0.90 28.31
CA PRO A 33 33.73 -2.17 28.68
C PRO A 33 32.20 -2.10 28.69
N LEU A 34 31.63 -0.99 29.19
CA LEU A 34 30.20 -0.78 29.25
C LEU A 34 29.59 -0.62 27.86
N GLU A 35 30.25 0.14 26.97
CA GLU A 35 29.82 0.30 25.58
C GLU A 35 29.77 -1.06 24.86
N SER A 36 30.79 -1.90 25.06
CA SER A 36 30.84 -3.24 24.48
C SER A 36 29.68 -4.12 24.96
N PHE A 37 29.35 -4.05 26.25
CA PHE A 37 28.24 -4.78 26.85
C PHE A 37 26.89 -4.33 26.29
N LEU A 38 26.65 -3.02 26.20
CA LEU A 38 25.41 -2.46 25.67
C LEU A 38 25.19 -2.83 24.20
N LYS A 39 26.25 -2.78 23.38
CA LYS A 39 26.20 -3.20 21.98
C LYS A 39 25.82 -4.67 21.84
N ASN A 40 26.47 -5.52 22.63
CA ASN A 40 26.20 -6.96 22.63
C ASN A 40 24.76 -7.27 23.08
N GLU A 41 24.30 -6.65 24.17
CA GLU A 41 22.95 -6.88 24.70
C GLU A 41 21.87 -6.34 23.76
N THR A 42 22.09 -5.18 23.15
CA THR A 42 21.17 -4.64 22.13
C THR A 42 21.08 -5.56 20.91
N ALA A 43 22.21 -6.10 20.45
CA ALA A 43 22.23 -7.07 19.35
C ALA A 43 21.48 -8.36 19.74
N ARG A 44 21.69 -8.87 20.96
CA ARG A 44 20.98 -10.03 21.51
C ARG A 44 19.47 -9.81 21.56
N LEU A 45 19.04 -8.67 22.10
CA LEU A 45 17.62 -8.31 22.20
C LEU A 45 16.97 -8.11 20.83
N ASN A 46 17.68 -7.54 19.87
CA ASN A 46 17.17 -7.39 18.51
C ASN A 46 17.05 -8.75 17.79
N ALA A 47 18.00 -9.67 18.00
CA ALA A 47 17.90 -11.03 17.48
C ALA A 47 16.69 -11.77 18.08
N LEU A 48 16.50 -11.68 19.40
CA LEU A 48 15.33 -12.25 20.06
C LEU A 48 14.02 -11.59 19.60
N ARG A 49 14.00 -10.27 19.43
CA ARG A 49 12.84 -9.54 18.89
C ARG A 49 12.50 -10.03 17.48
N GLN A 50 13.48 -10.27 16.63
CA GLN A 50 13.23 -10.71 15.25
C GLN A 50 12.65 -12.13 15.18
N GLU A 51 13.01 -12.99 16.13
CA GLU A 51 12.41 -14.33 16.30
C GLU A 51 11.00 -14.24 16.92
N GLU A 52 10.78 -13.31 17.88
CA GLU A 52 9.50 -13.03 18.55
C GLU A 52 8.60 -12.06 17.76
N MET A 53 8.90 -11.80 16.49
CA MET A 53 8.03 -10.97 15.65
C MET A 53 6.79 -11.76 15.18
N ASP A 54 5.92 -12.05 16.15
CA ASP A 54 4.49 -12.28 16.00
C ASP A 54 3.74 -10.98 15.63
N GLN A 55 4.30 -10.19 14.71
CA GLN A 55 3.60 -9.09 14.05
C GLN A 55 2.42 -9.59 13.19
N SER A 56 2.30 -10.90 13.08
CA SER A 56 1.13 -11.61 12.63
C SER A 56 -0.12 -11.27 13.47
N ALA A 57 -0.05 -10.96 14.77
CA ALA A 57 -1.27 -10.85 15.58
C ALA A 57 -2.34 -9.87 15.02
N PRO A 58 -2.05 -8.57 14.76
CA PRO A 58 -3.05 -7.66 14.21
C PRO A 58 -3.37 -7.93 12.72
N ILE A 59 -2.40 -8.42 11.94
CA ILE A 59 -2.57 -8.69 10.51
C ILE A 59 -3.43 -9.96 10.29
N ILE A 60 -3.15 -11.03 11.03
CA ILE A 60 -3.93 -12.28 11.07
C ILE A 60 -5.36 -11.99 11.52
N VAL A 61 -5.54 -11.22 12.59
CA VAL A 61 -6.88 -10.84 13.07
C VAL A 61 -7.63 -10.05 12.01
N GLY A 62 -6.96 -9.10 11.34
CA GLY A 62 -7.53 -8.36 10.21
C GLY A 62 -7.98 -9.26 9.06
N VAL A 63 -7.13 -10.19 8.62
CA VAL A 63 -7.44 -11.13 7.53
C VAL A 63 -8.62 -12.04 7.88
N ILE A 64 -8.72 -12.52 9.11
CA ILE A 64 -9.84 -13.36 9.55
C ILE A 64 -11.15 -12.57 9.51
N ILE A 65 -11.17 -11.33 10.02
CA ILE A 65 -12.37 -10.48 10.02
C ILE A 65 -12.79 -10.13 8.58
N VAL A 66 -11.84 -9.75 7.72
CA VAL A 66 -12.11 -9.46 6.31
C VAL A 66 -12.63 -10.70 5.58
N SER A 67 -12.04 -11.87 5.83
CA SER A 67 -12.50 -13.14 5.26
C SER A 67 -13.92 -13.50 5.71
N LEU A 68 -14.22 -13.37 7.01
CA LEU A 68 -15.56 -13.64 7.55
C LEU A 68 -16.62 -12.69 6.98
N THR A 69 -16.31 -11.40 6.91
CA THR A 69 -17.23 -10.39 6.35
C THR A 69 -17.44 -10.59 4.85
N ALA A 70 -16.38 -10.85 4.08
CA ALA A 70 -16.48 -11.17 2.66
C ALA A 70 -17.28 -12.45 2.43
N MET A 71 -17.07 -13.51 3.22
CA MET A 71 -17.83 -14.76 3.12
C MET A 71 -19.33 -14.54 3.37
N ILE A 72 -19.68 -13.75 4.39
CA ILE A 72 -21.08 -13.38 4.68
C ILE A 72 -21.70 -12.58 3.52
N ILE A 73 -20.95 -11.61 2.97
CA ILE A 73 -21.39 -10.81 1.82
C ILE A 73 -21.59 -11.70 0.59
N ILE A 74 -20.64 -12.60 0.30
CA ILE A 74 -20.75 -13.56 -0.80
C ILE A 74 -21.97 -14.48 -0.61
N LEU A 75 -22.20 -15.00 0.59
CA LEU A 75 -23.38 -15.81 0.89
C LEU A 75 -24.68 -15.02 0.74
N TYR A 76 -24.69 -13.75 1.17
CA TYR A 76 -25.83 -12.87 0.97
C TYR A 76 -26.09 -12.61 -0.51
N CYS A 77 -25.04 -12.34 -1.30
CA CYS A 77 -25.13 -12.15 -2.74
C CYS A 77 -25.59 -13.42 -3.45
N VAL A 78 -25.06 -14.59 -3.10
CA VAL A 78 -25.50 -15.88 -3.66
C VAL A 78 -26.93 -16.21 -3.24
N LYS A 79 -27.32 -15.94 -1.99
CA LYS A 79 -28.70 -16.18 -1.50
C LYS A 79 -29.69 -15.23 -2.16
N LYS A 80 -29.34 -13.95 -2.29
CA LYS A 80 -30.13 -12.95 -2.99
C LYS A 80 -30.23 -13.28 -4.46
N HIS A 81 -29.14 -13.63 -5.14
CA HIS A 81 -29.14 -14.06 -6.54
C HIS A 81 -29.86 -15.40 -6.74
N LYS A 82 -29.84 -16.33 -5.78
CA LYS A 82 -30.61 -17.59 -5.85
C LYS A 82 -32.10 -17.35 -5.64
N LEU A 83 -32.45 -16.41 -4.77
CA LEU A 83 -33.83 -15.94 -4.58
C LEU A 83 -34.29 -15.15 -5.82
N GLU A 84 -33.45 -14.28 -6.37
CA GLU A 84 -33.69 -13.48 -7.56
C GLU A 84 -33.69 -14.35 -8.82
N ASN A 85 -32.91 -15.43 -8.91
CA ASN A 85 -33.01 -16.44 -9.97
C ASN A 85 -34.29 -17.26 -9.84
N ARG A 86 -34.75 -17.55 -8.62
CA ARG A 86 -36.05 -18.20 -8.37
C ARG A 86 -37.23 -17.27 -8.70
N ILE A 87 -37.09 -15.95 -8.49
CA ILE A 87 -38.10 -14.94 -8.82
C ILE A 87 -38.03 -14.52 -10.31
N SER A 88 -36.83 -14.51 -10.90
CA SER A 88 -36.56 -14.23 -12.33
C SER A 88 -37.19 -15.27 -13.24
N SER A 89 -37.25 -16.52 -12.78
CA SER A 89 -38.06 -17.58 -13.40
C SER A 89 -39.56 -17.25 -13.46
N PHE A 90 -40.05 -16.24 -12.72
CA PHE A 90 -41.47 -15.92 -12.62
C PHE A 90 -41.87 -14.58 -13.26
N CYS A 91 -40.90 -13.75 -13.66
CA CYS A 91 -41.18 -12.44 -14.29
C CYS A 91 -40.16 -12.09 -15.40
N ALA A 92 -39.91 -13.00 -16.34
CA ALA A 92 -39.17 -12.69 -17.58
C ALA A 92 -40.07 -12.02 -18.66
N PHE A 93 -41.08 -11.25 -18.26
CA PHE A 93 -41.85 -10.43 -19.20
C PHE A 93 -41.54 -8.96 -18.98
N ARG A 94 -41.05 -8.32 -20.06
CA ARG A 94 -40.96 -6.88 -20.32
C ARG A 94 -39.58 -6.24 -20.17
N ARG A 95 -38.75 -6.42 -21.21
CA ARG A 95 -37.97 -5.31 -21.78
C ARG A 95 -37.54 -5.60 -23.22
N ASN A 96 -38.42 -5.32 -24.18
CA ASN A 96 -38.05 -5.03 -25.57
C ASN A 96 -38.68 -3.69 -25.97
N GLY A 97 -38.16 -2.60 -25.39
CA GLY A 97 -38.18 -1.28 -26.03
C GLY A 97 -36.82 -1.16 -26.73
N SER A 98 -36.77 -1.24 -28.06
CA SER A 98 -36.98 -0.09 -28.96
C SER A 98 -35.74 0.79 -29.03
N HIS A 99 -34.83 0.38 -29.90
CA HIS A 99 -33.87 1.14 -30.70
C HIS A 99 -33.02 0.03 -31.30
N ASP A 100 -33.13 -0.27 -32.59
CA ASP A 100 -32.39 0.44 -33.63
C ASP A 100 -32.81 -0.10 -35.03
N ARG A 101 -33.27 0.77 -35.94
CA ARG A 101 -33.31 0.48 -37.38
C ARG A 101 -32.43 1.51 -38.09
N GLU A 102 -31.12 1.26 -38.06
CA GLU A 102 -30.22 1.72 -39.10
C GLU A 102 -29.86 0.54 -39.98
N THR A 103 -30.40 0.52 -41.20
CA THR A 103 -29.79 -0.19 -42.33
C THR A 103 -29.78 0.77 -43.50
N ASN A 104 -28.94 1.78 -43.36
CA ASN A 104 -28.25 2.37 -44.50
C ASN A 104 -27.21 1.32 -44.97
N ILE A 105 -26.99 1.30 -46.29
CA ILE A 105 -25.96 0.58 -47.04
C ILE A 105 -26.45 -0.71 -47.72
N GLN A 106 -26.53 -0.61 -49.06
CA GLN A 106 -26.17 -1.64 -50.05
C GLN A 106 -27.29 -2.41 -50.77
N MET A 107 -27.95 -1.74 -51.70
CA MET A 107 -28.41 -2.39 -52.93
C MET A 107 -28.25 -1.46 -54.15
N GLN A 108 -27.02 -0.97 -54.36
CA GLN A 108 -26.56 -0.61 -55.70
C GLN A 108 -25.62 -1.72 -56.18
N SER A 109 -26.12 -2.63 -57.02
CA SER A 109 -25.38 -3.14 -58.18
C SER A 109 -26.27 -4.05 -59.03
N LYS A 110 -26.26 -3.77 -60.35
CA LYS A 110 -26.75 -4.60 -61.49
C LYS A 110 -28.27 -4.71 -61.66
N THR A 111 -28.89 -4.35 -62.79
CA THR A 111 -28.43 -4.09 -64.16
C THR A 111 -29.45 -3.19 -64.88
N ASN A 112 -28.91 -2.26 -65.67
CA ASN A 112 -29.40 -1.68 -66.92
C ASN A 112 -30.78 -2.16 -67.42
N ASP A 113 -31.67 -1.19 -67.68
CA ASP A 113 -32.26 -1.06 -69.01
C ASP A 113 -32.25 0.41 -69.43
N THR A 114 -31.86 0.56 -70.69
CA THR A 114 -31.79 1.79 -71.47
C THR A 114 -33.17 1.98 -72.12
N GLU A 115 -33.40 3.16 -72.68
CA GLU A 115 -34.64 3.61 -73.37
C GLU A 115 -35.72 4.13 -72.41
N GLY A 116 -36.24 5.33 -72.59
CA GLY A 116 -36.14 6.25 -73.72
C GLY A 116 -37.34 7.18 -73.64
N GLY A 117 -37.10 8.45 -73.92
CA GLY A 117 -38.09 9.37 -74.51
C GLY A 117 -39.39 9.63 -73.72
N SER A 118 -39.49 10.82 -73.14
CA SER A 118 -40.35 11.84 -73.75
C SER A 118 -40.13 13.18 -73.04
N GLU A 119 -39.38 14.02 -73.74
CA GLU A 119 -39.51 15.46 -73.63
C GLU A 119 -40.90 15.90 -74.16
N GLN A 120 -41.44 16.90 -73.46
CA GLN A 120 -42.19 18.04 -74.00
C GLN A 120 -43.68 17.91 -74.42
N LYS A 121 -44.47 18.71 -73.69
CA LYS A 121 -45.34 19.80 -74.18
C LYS A 121 -46.76 19.45 -74.66
N MET A 122 -47.70 20.07 -73.95
CA MET A 122 -49.07 20.46 -74.32
C MET A 122 -50.16 19.38 -74.27
#